data_AF-A0AA90NFE4-F1
#
_entry.id   AF-A0AA90NFE4-F1
#
_cell.length_a   1.000
_cell.length_b   1.000
_cell.length_c   1.000
_cell.angle_alpha   90.00
_cell.angle_beta   90.00
_cell.angle_gamma   90.00
#
_symmetry.space_group_name_H-M   'P 1'
#
loop_
_entity.id
_entity.type
_entity.pdbx_description
1 polymer ?
#
loop_
_entity_poly.entity_id
_entity_poly.type
_entity_poly.pdbx_seq_one_letter_code
_entity_poly.pdbx_strand_id
1 'polypeptide(L)'
;MERVLNLITIKRIDNLLADREFIGRERLDWLRQNKLSCRILVKSNNVVEHRSKKIAIGKLCRGVSINQTVMWHNKKKVSGVPLYIAARRALKELLIVVATKSQAANR
;
A
#
# COMPACT_ATOMS: atom_id res chain seq x y z
N MET A 1 3.95 17.46 2.42
CA MET A 1 2.71 17.36 1.63
C MET A 1 1.92 18.66 1.67
N GLU A 2 1.76 19.30 2.84
CA GLU A 2 1.07 20.59 2.99
C GLU A 2 1.50 21.67 1.99
N ARG A 3 2.81 21.88 1.80
CA ARG A 3 3.33 22.84 0.80
C ARG A 3 2.84 22.56 -0.63
N VAL A 4 2.68 21.29 -1.01
CA VAL A 4 2.16 20.90 -2.33
C VAL A 4 0.65 21.15 -2.38
N LEU A 5 -0.08 20.90 -1.29
CA LEU A 5 -1.53 21.14 -1.22
C LEU A 5 -1.90 22.62 -1.29
N ASN A 6 -0.98 23.52 -0.90
CA ASN A 6 -1.14 24.96 -1.08
C ASN A 6 -1.10 25.37 -2.56
N LEU A 7 -0.46 24.57 -3.42
CA LEU A 7 -0.36 24.83 -4.86
C LEU A 7 -1.40 24.04 -5.66
N ILE A 8 -1.69 22.81 -5.22
CA ILE A 8 -2.57 21.88 -5.92
C ILE A 8 -3.61 21.36 -4.92
N THR A 9 -4.86 21.74 -5.11
CA THR A 9 -5.96 21.23 -4.30
C THR A 9 -6.03 19.70 -4.41
N ILE A 10 -6.26 19.04 -3.27
CA ILE A 10 -6.34 17.57 -3.19
C ILE A 10 -7.36 16.95 -4.16
N LYS A 11 -8.44 17.67 -4.50
CA LYS A 11 -9.46 17.26 -5.48
C LYS A 11 -8.90 17.09 -6.91
N ARG A 12 -7.75 17.70 -7.21
CA ARG A 12 -7.06 17.60 -8.51
C ARG A 12 -6.03 16.47 -8.55
N ILE A 13 -5.82 15.76 -7.44
CA ILE A 13 -4.87 14.66 -7.34
C ILE A 13 -5.66 13.35 -7.44
N ASP A 14 -5.56 12.67 -8.58
CA ASP A 14 -6.24 11.38 -8.77
C ASP A 14 -5.56 10.27 -7.94
N ASN A 15 -4.22 10.19 -8.00
CA ASN A 15 -3.46 9.17 -7.31
C ASN A 15 -2.07 9.67 -6.86
N LEU A 16 -1.67 9.29 -5.64
CA LEU A 16 -0.35 9.53 -5.10
C LEU A 16 0.50 8.26 -5.20
N LEU A 17 1.58 8.32 -5.96
CA LEU A 17 2.61 7.28 -5.98
C LEU A 17 3.74 7.69 -5.03
N ALA A 18 4.22 6.75 -4.22
CA ALA A 18 5.37 7.01 -3.36
C ALA A 18 6.18 5.75 -3.07
N ASP A 19 7.44 5.94 -2.72
CA ASP A 19 8.37 4.85 -2.40
C ASP A 19 8.37 4.52 -0.89
N ARG A 20 9.23 3.58 -0.49
CA ARG A 20 9.38 2.96 0.83
C ARG A 20 9.61 3.94 1.98
N GLU A 21 10.06 5.16 1.71
CA GLU A 21 10.30 6.20 2.72
C GLU A 21 9.03 6.99 3.07
N PHE A 22 7.97 6.84 2.28
CA PHE A 22 6.71 7.56 2.48
C PHE A 22 5.78 6.90 3.49
N ILE A 23 6.21 5.79 4.11
CA ILE A 23 5.40 4.98 5.02
C ILE A 23 5.43 5.54 6.44
N GLY A 24 4.26 5.56 7.07
CA GLY A 24 4.07 5.90 8.48
C GLY A 24 2.58 5.87 8.81
N ARG A 25 2.22 5.48 10.03
CA ARG A 25 0.80 5.37 10.43
C ARG A 25 0.06 6.68 10.18
N GLU A 26 0.60 7.80 10.65
CA GLU A 26 0.00 9.13 10.50
C GLU A 26 -0.18 9.51 9.04
N ARG A 27 0.85 9.32 8.19
CA ARG A 27 0.78 9.62 6.76
C ARG A 27 -0.28 8.79 6.05
N LEU A 28 -0.29 7.47 6.30
CA LEU A 28 -1.24 6.55 5.70
C LEU A 28 -2.68 6.84 6.16
N ASP A 29 -2.86 7.16 7.44
CA ASP A 29 -4.17 7.50 7.99
C ASP A 29 -4.67 8.83 7.41
N TRP A 30 -3.79 9.83 7.31
CA TRP A 30 -4.09 11.12 6.68
C TRP A 30 -4.55 10.95 5.23
N LEU A 31 -3.85 10.16 4.41
CA LEU A 31 -4.24 9.88 3.02
C LEU A 31 -5.62 9.23 2.95
N ARG A 32 -5.89 8.26 3.84
CA ARG A 32 -7.16 7.55 3.91
C ARG A 32 -8.30 8.49 4.32
N GLN A 33 -8.11 9.28 5.38
CA GLN A 33 -9.11 10.23 5.89
C GLN A 33 -9.46 11.28 4.83
N ASN A 34 -8.47 11.77 4.10
CA ASN A 34 -8.65 12.71 3.00
C ASN A 34 -9.13 12.08 1.69
N LYS A 35 -9.46 10.77 1.69
CA LYS A 35 -9.94 10.00 0.54
C LYS A 35 -9.00 10.07 -0.68
N LEU A 36 -7.71 10.33 -0.46
CA LEU A 36 -6.72 10.39 -1.53
C LEU A 36 -6.33 8.97 -1.94
N SER A 37 -6.45 8.66 -3.23
CA SER A 37 -5.95 7.40 -3.75
C SER A 37 -4.43 7.39 -3.65
N CYS A 38 -3.84 6.30 -3.17
CA CYS A 38 -2.40 6.14 -3.19
C CYS A 38 -1.99 4.72 -3.58
N ARG A 39 -0.76 4.59 -4.07
CA ARG A 39 -0.04 3.32 -4.23
C ARG A 39 1.38 3.54 -3.72
N ILE A 40 1.71 2.92 -2.60
CA ILE A 40 2.97 3.15 -1.90
C ILE A 40 3.75 1.84 -1.84
N LEU A 41 5.00 1.86 -2.29
CA LEU A 41 5.91 0.73 -2.14
C LEU A 41 6.28 0.55 -0.67
N VAL A 42 6.30 -0.69 -0.18
CA VAL A 42 6.62 -0.99 1.21
C VAL A 42 7.74 -2.00 1.37
N LYS A 43 8.59 -1.78 2.38
CA LYS A 43 9.63 -2.74 2.76
C LYS A 43 8.98 -4.02 3.26
N SER A 44 9.60 -5.16 2.96
CA SER A 44 9.11 -6.50 3.34
C SER A 44 8.98 -6.73 4.84
N ASN A 45 9.69 -5.95 5.66
CA ASN A 45 9.62 -5.99 7.12
C ASN A 45 8.47 -5.15 7.71
N ASN A 46 7.69 -4.42 6.91
CA ASN A 46 6.53 -3.69 7.40
C ASN A 46 5.51 -4.61 8.08
N VAL A 47 4.88 -4.12 9.15
CA VAL A 47 3.94 -4.92 9.96
C VAL A 47 2.56 -4.92 9.32
N VAL A 48 1.99 -6.11 9.15
CA VAL A 48 0.60 -6.33 8.75
C VAL A 48 -0.10 -7.25 9.75
N GLU A 49 -1.36 -6.97 10.05
CA GLU A 49 -2.21 -7.90 10.81
C GLU A 49 -2.78 -8.98 9.89
N HIS A 50 -2.55 -10.24 10.26
CA HIS A 50 -3.03 -11.43 9.57
C HIS A 50 -3.49 -12.47 10.59
N ARG A 51 -4.75 -12.89 10.54
CA ARG A 51 -5.35 -13.86 11.49
C ARG A 51 -5.07 -13.48 12.96
N SER A 52 -5.36 -12.23 13.31
CA SER A 52 -5.12 -11.65 14.65
C SER A 52 -3.65 -11.62 15.11
N LYS A 53 -2.69 -11.92 14.23
CA LYS A 53 -1.25 -11.83 14.51
C LYS A 53 -0.61 -10.70 13.72
N LYS A 54 0.38 -10.02 14.32
CA LYS A 54 1.24 -9.07 13.63
C LYS A 54 2.40 -9.83 12.97
N ILE A 55 2.51 -9.75 11.65
CA ILE A 55 3.58 -10.39 10.88
C ILE A 55 4.25 -9.38 9.95
N ALA A 56 5.47 -9.66 9.53
CA ALA A 56 6.09 -8.93 8.43
C ALA A 56 5.32 -9.20 7.13
N ILE A 57 5.04 -8.16 6.34
CA ILE A 57 4.29 -8.24 5.09
C ILE A 57 4.97 -9.14 4.05
N GLY A 58 6.29 -9.27 4.10
CA GLY A 58 7.03 -10.24 3.30
C GLY A 58 6.65 -11.69 3.61
N LYS A 59 6.28 -12.01 4.85
CA LYS A 59 5.77 -13.36 5.21
C LYS A 59 4.39 -13.62 4.60
N LEU A 60 3.55 -12.59 4.50
CA LEU A 60 2.26 -12.69 3.80
C LEU A 60 2.44 -13.02 2.31
N CYS A 61 3.52 -12.50 1.70
CA CYS A 61 3.83 -12.66 0.28
C CYS A 61 4.79 -13.83 -0.01
N ARG A 62 5.03 -14.74 0.95
CA ARG A 62 6.04 -15.80 0.80
C ARG A 62 5.71 -16.78 -0.32
N GLY A 63 4.43 -17.06 -0.56
CA GLY A 63 3.97 -17.97 -1.62
C GLY A 63 3.89 -17.36 -3.01
N VAL A 64 4.36 -16.13 -3.22
CA VAL A 64 4.33 -15.46 -4.53
C VAL A 64 5.52 -15.95 -5.36
N SER A 65 5.23 -16.71 -6.41
CA SER A 65 6.22 -17.27 -7.35
C SER A 65 6.85 -16.19 -8.24
N ILE A 66 8.00 -16.49 -8.83
CA ILE A 66 8.67 -15.60 -9.79
C ILE A 66 7.70 -15.23 -10.92
N ASN A 67 7.68 -13.95 -11.29
CA ASN A 67 6.78 -13.33 -12.26
C ASN A 67 5.28 -13.35 -11.90
N GLN A 68 4.92 -13.89 -10.72
CA GLN A 68 3.56 -13.85 -10.24
C GLN A 68 3.25 -12.47 -9.64
N THR A 69 2.02 -12.02 -9.91
CA THR A 69 1.40 -10.89 -9.22
C THR A 69 0.21 -11.41 -8.44
N VAL A 70 0.10 -10.98 -7.19
CA VAL A 70 -1.04 -11.29 -6.32
C VAL A 70 -1.64 -10.00 -5.79
N MET A 71 -2.95 -9.99 -5.67
CA MET A 71 -3.70 -8.88 -5.09
C MET A 71 -4.60 -9.42 -4.00
N TRP A 72 -4.55 -8.82 -2.83
CA TRP A 72 -5.50 -9.11 -1.77
C TRP A 72 -6.70 -8.17 -1.90
N HIS A 73 -7.86 -8.74 -2.27
CA HIS A 73 -9.10 -7.98 -2.45
C HIS A 73 -9.72 -7.49 -1.14
N ASN A 74 -9.32 -8.07 0.00
CA ASN A 74 -9.72 -7.60 1.33
C ASN A 74 -8.65 -6.70 1.93
N LYS A 75 -9.09 -5.60 2.56
CA LYS A 75 -8.19 -4.72 3.30
C LYS A 75 -7.50 -5.48 4.43
N LYS A 76 -6.23 -5.18 4.65
CA LYS A 76 -5.43 -5.64 5.79
C LYS A 76 -4.88 -4.43 6.53
N LYS A 77 -4.74 -4.53 7.84
CA LYS A 77 -4.15 -3.44 8.63
C LYS A 77 -2.64 -3.46 8.46
N VAL A 78 -2.12 -2.52 7.67
CA VAL A 78 -0.68 -2.27 7.54
C VAL A 78 -0.34 -1.09 8.44
N SER A 79 0.56 -1.30 9.39
CA SER A 79 0.88 -0.30 10.43
C SER A 79 -0.37 0.24 11.15
N GLY A 80 -1.38 -0.62 11.35
CA GLY A 80 -2.67 -0.26 11.96
C GLY A 80 -3.70 0.38 11.02
N VAL A 81 -3.32 0.70 9.78
CA VAL A 81 -4.20 1.35 8.80
C VAL A 81 -4.76 0.31 7.82
N PRO A 82 -6.09 0.18 7.64
CA PRO A 82 -6.71 -0.74 6.70
C PRO A 82 -6.46 -0.31 5.25
N LEU A 83 -5.62 -1.08 4.55
CA LEU A 83 -5.18 -0.83 3.18
C LEU A 83 -5.29 -2.10 2.34
N TYR A 84 -5.40 -1.93 1.02
CA TYR A 84 -5.21 -3.01 0.07
C TYR A 84 -3.74 -3.32 -0.09
N ILE A 85 -3.41 -4.57 -0.42
CA ILE A 85 -2.04 -5.02 -0.65
C ILE A 85 -2.00 -5.68 -2.02
N ALA A 86 -0.98 -5.35 -2.80
CA ALA A 86 -0.57 -6.09 -3.97
C ALA A 86 0.91 -6.46 -3.83
N ALA A 87 1.31 -7.59 -4.38
CA ALA A 87 2.69 -7.98 -4.44
C ALA A 87 3.03 -8.58 -5.80
N ARG A 88 4.23 -8.30 -6.28
CA ARG A 88 4.81 -8.91 -7.48
C ARG A 88 6.21 -9.40 -7.15
N ARG A 89 6.49 -10.66 -7.46
CA ARG A 89 7.86 -11.16 -7.37
C ARG A 89 8.55 -11.05 -8.72
N ALA A 90 9.57 -10.21 -8.77
CA ALA A 90 10.52 -10.16 -9.87
C ALA A 90 11.67 -11.16 -9.61
N LEU A 91 12.52 -11.36 -10.62
CA LEU A 91 13.70 -12.25 -10.51
C LEU A 91 14.61 -11.90 -9.33
N LYS A 92 14.80 -10.61 -9.05
CA LYS A 92 15.75 -10.12 -8.03
C LYS A 92 15.09 -9.54 -6.78
N GLU A 93 13.79 -9.29 -6.81
CA GLU A 93 13.13 -8.57 -5.71
C GLU A 93 11.65 -8.93 -5.51
N LEU A 94 11.15 -8.55 -4.33
CA LEU A 94 9.73 -8.57 -3.99
C LEU A 94 9.21 -7.15 -3.94
N LEU A 95 8.36 -6.79 -4.89
CA LEU A 95 7.64 -5.52 -4.88
C LEU A 95 6.35 -5.72 -4.09
N ILE A 96 6.16 -4.90 -3.06
CA ILE A 96 4.94 -4.90 -2.25
C ILE A 96 4.40 -3.49 -2.30
N VAL A 97 3.14 -3.35 -2.70
CA VAL A 97 2.43 -2.08 -2.80
C VAL A 97 1.24 -2.10 -1.86
N VAL A 98 1.04 -1.02 -1.12
CA VAL A 98 -0.18 -0.77 -0.36
C VAL A 98 -1.00 0.35 -1.00
N ALA A 99 -2.33 0.25 -0.92
CA ALA A 99 -3.22 1.22 -1.55
C ALA A 99 -4.46 1.53 -0.70
N THR A 100 -4.95 2.77 -0.77
CA THR A 100 -6.19 3.20 -0.09
C THR A 100 -7.45 2.78 -0.84
N LYS A 101 -7.36 2.54 -2.15
CA LYS A 101 -8.43 2.03 -3.02
C LYS A 101 -7.99 0.72 -3.67
N SER A 102 -8.95 -0.19 -3.88
CA SER A 102 -8.70 -1.39 -4.69
C SER A 102 -8.50 -0.96 -6.15
N GLN A 103 -7.78 -1.78 -6.91
CA GLN A 103 -7.84 -1.65 -8.36
C GLN A 103 -9.29 -1.93 -8.79
N ALA A 104 -9.88 -1.05 -9.60
CA ALA A 104 -11.11 -1.39 -10.30
C ALA A 104 -10.79 -2.60 -11.19
N ALA A 105 -11.61 -3.64 -11.15
CA ALA A 105 -11.58 -4.63 -12.21
C ALA A 105 -11.85 -3.87 -13.50
N ASN A 106 -10.89 -3.85 -14.42
CA ASN A 106 -11.15 -3.37 -15.78
C ASN A 106 -12.33 -4.20 -16.30
N ARG A 107 -13.48 -3.55 -16.45
CA ARG A 107 -14.61 -4.08 -17.22
C ARG A 107 -14.38 -3.74 -18.68
#